data_AF-Q4L9I5-F1
#
_entry.id   AF-Q4L9I5-F1
#
_cell.length_a   1.000
_cell.length_b   1.000
_cell.length_c   1.000
_cell.angle_alpha   90.00
_cell.angle_beta   90.00
_cell.angle_gamma   90.00
#
_symmetry.space_group_name_H-M   'P 1'
#
loop_
_entity.id
_entity.type
_entity.pdbx_description
1 polymer ?
#
loop_
_entity_poly.entity_id
_entity_poly.type
_entity_poly.pdbx_seq_one_letter_code
_entity_poly.pdbx_strand_id
1 'polypeptide(L)'
;MSDAQYYNTVLVGGRNFRLMDLISQELKSLKYIVKEPTGYLAGRDKRNVVNFNKNGMGIQLEITHDIRKSFFKDGNDLAKARKIVNNWTPEMDKFATTINNAMKNYGKKS
;
A
#
# COMPACT_ATOMS: atom_id res chain seq x y z
N MET A 1 -7.06 -10.86 11.76
CA MET A 1 -8.04 -9.85 11.32
C MET A 1 -9.16 -10.61 10.66
N SER A 2 -10.44 -10.34 10.97
CA SER A 2 -11.52 -10.93 10.19
C SER A 2 -11.61 -10.20 8.85
N ASP A 3 -11.73 -10.96 7.76
CA ASP A 3 -11.77 -10.40 6.40
C ASP A 3 -12.95 -9.44 6.18
N ALA A 4 -14.05 -9.63 6.91
CA ALA A 4 -15.25 -8.79 6.79
C ALA A 4 -15.05 -7.34 7.28
N GLN A 5 -14.19 -7.10 8.29
CA GLN A 5 -13.98 -5.76 8.85
C GLN A 5 -13.00 -4.91 8.02
N TYR A 6 -12.18 -5.55 7.19
CA TYR A 6 -11.10 -4.93 6.45
C TYR A 6 -11.20 -5.18 4.94
N TYR A 7 -12.37 -5.53 4.42
CA TYR A 7 -12.59 -5.58 2.98
C TYR A 7 -12.19 -4.26 2.32
N ASN A 8 -11.54 -4.34 1.17
CA ASN A 8 -11.04 -3.22 0.38
C ASN A 8 -10.23 -2.20 1.20
N THR A 9 -9.46 -2.66 2.20
CA THR A 9 -8.71 -1.79 3.12
C THR A 9 -7.20 -1.83 2.90
N VAL A 10 -6.59 -0.65 2.87
CA VAL A 10 -5.13 -0.46 2.97
C VAL A 10 -4.82 0.25 4.27
N LEU A 11 -3.97 -0.35 5.11
CA LEU A 11 -3.43 0.35 6.28
C LEU A 11 -2.14 1.06 5.87
N VAL A 12 -2.09 2.37 6.03
CA VAL A 12 -0.93 3.19 5.65
C VAL A 12 -0.31 3.73 6.93
N GLY A 13 0.91 3.28 7.24
CA GLY A 13 1.67 3.70 8.41
C GLY A 13 3.09 4.11 8.03
N GLY A 14 3.88 4.49 9.03
CA GLY A 14 5.27 4.87 8.87
C GLY A 14 5.62 6.16 9.58
N ARG A 15 6.82 6.66 9.28
CA ARG A 15 7.41 7.86 9.89
C ARG A 15 7.46 9.05 8.94
N ASN A 16 7.20 8.85 7.65
CA ASN A 16 7.14 9.92 6.66
C ASN A 16 5.71 10.46 6.50
N PHE A 17 5.23 11.27 7.45
CA PHE A 17 3.84 11.73 7.48
C PHE A 17 3.40 12.42 6.18
N ARG A 18 4.24 13.26 5.56
CA ARG A 18 3.92 13.90 4.28
C ARG A 18 3.69 12.90 3.15
N LEU A 19 4.56 11.88 3.02
CA LEU A 19 4.36 10.84 2.00
C LEU A 19 3.16 9.94 2.33
N MET A 20 2.92 9.68 3.62
CA MET A 20 1.77 8.93 4.12
C MET A 20 0.45 9.59 3.69
N ASP A 21 0.35 10.92 3.85
CA ASP A 21 -0.83 11.69 3.44
C ASP A 21 -1.06 11.65 1.93
N LEU A 22 0.00 11.83 1.14
CA LEU A 22 -0.08 11.75 -0.32
C LEU A 22 -0.53 10.38 -0.80
N ILE A 23 0.05 9.30 -0.28
CA ILE A 23 -0.37 7.92 -0.61
C ILE A 23 -1.83 7.71 -0.19
N SER A 24 -2.23 8.19 0.99
CA SER A 24 -3.58 8.03 1.48
C SER A 24 -4.62 8.74 0.61
N GLN A 25 -4.31 9.95 0.12
CA GLN A 25 -5.18 10.70 -0.79
C GLN A 25 -5.33 10.01 -2.15
N GLU A 26 -4.21 9.58 -2.73
CA GLU A 26 -4.15 8.87 -4.00
C GLU A 26 -4.95 7.55 -3.93
N LEU A 27 -4.77 6.75 -2.88
CA LEU A 27 -5.53 5.50 -2.69
C LEU A 27 -7.03 5.74 -2.46
N LYS A 28 -7.40 6.76 -1.65
CA LYS A 28 -8.82 7.13 -1.46
C LYS A 28 -9.49 7.55 -2.77
N SER A 29 -8.75 8.16 -3.69
CA SER A 29 -9.27 8.54 -5.02
C SER A 29 -9.71 7.32 -5.84
N LEU A 30 -9.06 6.17 -5.63
CA LEU A 30 -9.42 4.87 -6.22
C LEU A 30 -10.49 4.10 -5.42
N LYS A 31 -11.15 4.74 -4.45
CA LYS A 31 -12.19 4.14 -3.60
C LYS A 31 -11.70 3.02 -2.67
N TYR A 32 -10.38 2.91 -2.45
CA TYR A 32 -9.85 2.10 -1.35
C TYR A 32 -10.23 2.70 0.00
N ILE A 33 -10.54 1.84 0.97
CA ILE A 33 -10.67 2.24 2.37
C ILE A 33 -9.26 2.39 2.92
N VAL A 34 -8.87 3.61 3.30
CA VAL A 34 -7.54 3.85 3.88
C VAL A 34 -7.70 4.11 5.37
N LYS A 35 -6.97 3.35 6.19
CA LYS A 35 -6.94 3.53 7.65
C LYS A 35 -5.50 3.70 8.11
N GLU A 36 -5.31 4.47 9.18
CA GLU A 36 -4.03 4.51 9.87
C GLU A 36 -3.97 3.36 10.89
N PRO A 37 -2.94 2.49 10.83
CA PRO A 37 -2.78 1.42 11.80
C PRO A 37 -2.24 1.93 13.14
N THR A 38 -2.60 1.25 14.23
CA THR A 38 -2.03 1.46 15.57
C THR A 38 -1.04 0.34 15.93
N GLY A 39 -0.28 0.54 17.02
CA GLY A 39 0.61 -0.48 17.56
C GLY A 39 1.72 -0.90 16.59
N TYR A 40 1.98 -2.19 16.48
CA TYR A 40 3.08 -2.73 15.68
C TYR A 40 2.91 -2.47 14.17
N LEU A 41 1.67 -2.40 13.68
CA LEU A 41 1.35 -2.12 12.28
C LEU A 41 1.52 -0.65 11.92
N ALA A 42 1.61 0.25 12.90
CA ALA A 42 1.81 1.68 12.67
C ALA A 42 3.11 1.98 11.91
N GLY A 43 4.10 1.07 11.90
CA GLY A 43 5.37 1.27 11.19
C GLY A 43 6.24 2.39 11.76
N ARG A 44 5.92 2.90 12.97
CA ARG A 44 6.55 4.09 13.57
C ARG A 44 7.81 3.79 14.40
N ASP A 45 7.99 2.56 14.86
CA ASP A 45 9.17 2.14 15.63
C ASP A 45 10.43 2.33 14.77
N LYS A 46 11.47 2.97 15.32
CA LYS A 46 12.75 3.19 14.63
C LYS A 46 13.44 1.88 14.25
N ARG A 47 13.10 0.77 14.91
CA ARG A 47 13.60 -0.60 14.64
C ARG A 47 12.81 -1.33 13.55
N ASN A 48 11.69 -0.77 13.07
CA ASN A 48 11.00 -1.33 11.93
C ASN A 48 11.89 -1.16 10.67
N VAL A 49 12.08 -2.24 9.93
CA VAL A 49 12.96 -2.30 8.75
C VAL A 49 12.68 -1.21 7.72
N VAL A 50 11.41 -0.79 7.59
CA VAL A 50 11.02 0.28 6.66
C VAL A 50 11.71 1.61 6.96
N ASN A 51 12.09 1.82 8.22
CA ASN A 51 12.75 3.03 8.71
C ASN A 51 14.28 2.94 8.64
N PHE A 52 14.86 1.82 8.18
CA PHE A 52 16.31 1.68 7.96
C PHE A 52 16.74 2.31 6.63
N ASN A 53 16.41 3.59 6.47
CA ASN A 53 16.83 4.44 5.36
C ASN A 53 17.53 5.69 5.90
N LYS A 54 18.23 6.43 5.03
CA LYS A 54 19.02 7.62 5.42
C LYS A 54 18.23 8.67 6.21
N ASN A 55 16.92 8.75 5.98
CA ASN A 55 16.05 9.72 6.63
C ASN A 55 15.39 9.18 7.91
N GLY A 56 15.51 7.88 8.19
CA GLY A 56 14.78 7.26 9.31
C GLY A 56 13.26 7.31 9.16
N MET A 57 12.75 7.49 7.93
CA MET A 57 11.36 7.85 7.65
C MET A 57 10.76 6.99 6.53
N GLY A 58 10.43 5.74 6.83
CA GLY A 58 9.79 4.80 5.90
C GLY A 58 8.25 4.89 5.90
N ILE A 59 7.63 4.22 4.93
CA ILE A 59 6.18 4.00 4.82
C ILE A 59 5.90 2.50 4.68
N GLN A 60 4.99 1.99 5.51
CA GLN A 60 4.51 0.60 5.46
C GLN A 60 3.06 0.58 4.94
N LEU A 61 2.79 -0.32 4.00
CA LEU A 61 1.45 -0.59 3.47
C LEU A 61 1.05 -2.02 3.84
N GLU A 62 -0.02 -2.16 4.61
CA GLU A 62 -0.66 -3.46 4.82
C GLU A 62 -1.89 -3.55 3.91
N ILE A 63 -1.89 -4.52 3.01
CA ILE A 63 -2.90 -4.68 1.97
C ILE A 63 -3.72 -5.93 2.26
N THR A 64 -5.04 -5.78 2.34
CA THR A 64 -5.93 -6.89 2.66
C THR A 64 -5.97 -7.94 1.57
N HIS A 65 -6.38 -9.15 1.96
CA HIS A 65 -6.28 -10.31 1.08
C HIS A 65 -7.10 -10.17 -0.20
N ASP A 66 -8.28 -9.56 -0.11
CA ASP A 66 -9.17 -9.29 -1.23
C ASP A 66 -8.56 -8.34 -2.27
N ILE A 67 -7.90 -7.25 -1.84
CA ILE A 67 -7.15 -6.37 -2.74
C ILE A 67 -5.99 -7.13 -3.37
N ARG A 68 -5.20 -7.89 -2.57
CA ARG A 68 -4.09 -8.67 -3.12
C ARG A 68 -4.55 -9.68 -4.17
N LYS A 69 -5.75 -10.27 -4.00
CA LYS A 69 -6.36 -11.17 -4.98
C LYS A 69 -6.87 -10.43 -6.21
N SER A 70 -7.45 -9.24 -6.05
CA SER A 70 -7.96 -8.46 -7.18
C SER A 70 -6.89 -8.09 -8.20
N PHE A 71 -5.62 -8.06 -7.79
CA PHE A 71 -4.47 -7.87 -8.67
C PHE A 71 -4.22 -9.02 -9.66
N PHE A 72 -4.86 -10.18 -9.46
CA PHE A 72 -4.66 -11.38 -10.28
C PHE A 72 -5.97 -11.92 -10.85
N LYS A 73 -5.92 -12.45 -12.07
CA LYS A 73 -7.10 -13.05 -12.72
C LYS A 73 -7.68 -14.15 -11.85
N ASP A 74 -9.00 -14.14 -11.71
CA ASP A 74 -9.76 -15.07 -10.88
C ASP A 74 -9.28 -15.15 -9.41
N GLY A 75 -8.56 -14.14 -8.93
CA GLY A 75 -7.96 -14.13 -7.60
C GLY A 75 -6.76 -15.08 -7.44
N ASN A 76 -6.14 -15.53 -8.53
CA ASN A 76 -5.04 -16.50 -8.50
C ASN A 76 -3.70 -15.85 -8.09
N ASP A 77 -3.53 -15.63 -6.78
CA ASP A 77 -2.33 -15.06 -6.16
C ASP A 77 -1.26 -16.10 -5.79
N LEU A 78 -1.34 -17.33 -6.32
CA LEU A 78 -0.36 -18.39 -6.10
C LEU A 78 1.04 -17.94 -6.55
N ALA A 79 2.07 -18.35 -5.81
CA ALA A 79 3.45 -17.92 -6.04
C ALA A 79 3.93 -18.08 -7.49
N LYS A 80 3.57 -19.18 -8.16
CA LYS A 80 3.87 -19.41 -9.57
C LYS A 80 3.08 -18.50 -10.53
N ALA A 81 1.80 -18.25 -10.22
CA ALA A 81 0.90 -17.47 -11.06
C ALA A 81 1.23 -15.97 -11.02
N ARG A 82 1.73 -15.46 -9.89
CA ARG A 82 2.18 -14.06 -9.75
C ARG A 82 3.31 -13.66 -10.72
N LYS A 83 4.09 -14.63 -11.20
CA LYS A 83 5.19 -14.39 -12.16
C LYS A 83 4.71 -14.28 -13.61
N ILE A 84 3.46 -14.65 -13.90
CA ILE A 84 2.88 -14.62 -15.23
C ILE A 84 2.24 -13.24 -15.41
N VAL A 85 2.83 -12.37 -16.23
CA VAL A 85 2.31 -11.01 -16.47
C VAL A 85 0.87 -11.03 -16.98
N ASN A 86 0.53 -12.00 -17.83
CA ASN A 86 -0.84 -12.20 -18.32
C ASN A 86 -1.84 -12.58 -17.22
N ASN A 87 -1.39 -12.93 -16.02
CA ASN A 87 -2.25 -13.18 -14.86
C ASN A 87 -2.54 -11.90 -14.08
N TRP A 88 -1.86 -10.78 -14.35
CA TRP A 88 -2.12 -9.50 -13.68
C TRP A 88 -3.39 -8.87 -14.24
N THR A 89 -4.13 -8.18 -13.37
CA THR A 89 -5.33 -7.41 -13.76
C THR A 89 -4.97 -5.93 -13.89
N PRO A 90 -5.83 -5.11 -14.54
CA PRO A 90 -5.65 -3.65 -14.54
C PRO A 90 -5.60 -3.03 -13.14
N GLU A 91 -6.12 -3.72 -12.12
CA GLU A 91 -6.10 -3.22 -10.74
C GLU A 91 -4.68 -3.17 -10.16
N MET A 92 -3.82 -4.12 -10.55
CA MET A 92 -2.39 -4.11 -10.21
C MET A 92 -1.73 -2.81 -10.70
N ASP A 93 -1.93 -2.48 -11.98
CA ASP A 93 -1.32 -1.32 -12.60
C ASP A 93 -1.87 -0.01 -12.04
N LYS A 94 -3.19 0.06 -11.78
CA LYS A 94 -3.81 1.21 -11.11
C LYS A 94 -3.21 1.45 -9.74
N PHE A 95 -3.14 0.40 -8.90
CA PHE A 95 -2.57 0.50 -7.56
C PHE A 95 -1.11 0.97 -7.62
N ALA A 96 -0.28 0.35 -8.46
CA ALA A 96 1.13 0.73 -8.60
C ALA A 96 1.30 2.18 -9.12
N THR A 97 0.49 2.58 -10.10
CA THR A 97 0.52 3.94 -10.67
C THR A 97 0.16 4.99 -9.64
N THR A 98 -0.85 4.74 -8.81
CA THR A 98 -1.28 5.62 -7.72
C THR A 98 -0.18 5.83 -6.68
N ILE A 99 0.54 4.76 -6.28
CA ILE A 99 1.71 4.90 -5.39
C ILE A 99 2.83 5.69 -6.08
N ASN A 100 3.09 5.45 -7.36
CA ASN A 100 4.08 6.20 -8.14
C ASN A 100 3.74 7.70 -8.24
N ASN A 101 2.45 8.05 -8.37
CA ASN A 101 2.00 9.44 -8.38
C ASN A 101 2.24 10.13 -7.04
N ALA A 102 1.92 9.47 -5.92
CA ALA A 102 2.21 9.97 -4.59
C ALA A 102 3.73 10.25 -4.41
N MET A 103 4.60 9.34 -4.86
CA MET A 103 6.05 9.52 -4.80
C MET A 103 6.54 10.68 -5.69
N LYS A 104 6.01 10.81 -6.91
CA LYS A 104 6.31 11.95 -7.79
C LYS A 104 5.91 13.28 -7.16
N ASN A 105 4.72 13.34 -6.56
CA ASN A 105 4.21 14.53 -5.88
C ASN A 105 5.02 14.85 -4.61
N TYR A 106 5.48 13.83 -3.89
CA TYR A 106 6.41 14.01 -2.76
C TYR A 106 7.76 14.61 -3.20
N GLY A 107 8.29 14.17 -4.34
CA GLY A 107 9.56 14.67 -4.89
C GLY A 107 9.50 16.12 -5.40
N LYS A 108 8.30 16.60 -5.78
CA LYS A 108 8.07 18.03 -6.05
C LYS A 108 8.09 18.77 -4.72
N LYS A 109 9.17 19.50 -4.45
CA LYS A 109 9.21 20.46 -3.35
C LYS A 109 8.20 21.58 -3.65
N SER A 110 7.40 21.95 -2.66
CA SER A 110 6.67 23.22 -2.62
C SER A 110 7.62 24.39 -2.64
#